data_AF-A0A494VYF4-F1
#
_entry.id   AF-A0A494VYF4-F1
#
_cell.length_a   1.000
_cell.length_b   1.000
_cell.length_c   1.000
_cell.angle_alpha   90.00
_cell.angle_beta   90.00
_cell.angle_gamma   90.00
#
_symmetry.space_group_name_H-M   'P 1'
#
loop_
_entity.id
_entity.type
_entity.pdbx_description
1 polymer ?
#
loop_
_entity_poly.entity_id
_entity_poly.type
_entity_poly.pdbx_seq_one_letter_code
_entity_poly.pdbx_strand_id
1 'polypeptide(L)'
;MIIHEILIIDIEVYVKENREIPRGHHYLIMVDRQKYKVEQECLTGREILKLAGKNPPERFQLNQRFKGGKVVKVNYDQEVSFVEPGVEKFMTIPLDQTEGGK
;
A
#
# COMPACT_ATOMS: atom_id res chain seq x y z
N MET A 1 7.48 -21.79 -25.47
CA MET A 1 7.07 -20.56 -24.77
C MET A 1 7.59 -20.69 -23.35
N ILE A 2 8.69 -20.00 -23.00
CA ILE A 2 9.27 -20.09 -21.66
C ILE A 2 8.40 -19.22 -20.75
N ILE A 3 7.62 -19.86 -19.89
CA ILE A 3 6.93 -19.17 -18.80
C ILE A 3 8.04 -18.81 -17.81
N HIS A 4 8.48 -17.55 -17.84
CA HIS A 4 9.33 -17.03 -16.77
C HIS A 4 8.45 -16.95 -15.52
N GLU A 5 8.78 -17.72 -14.49
CA GLU A 5 8.16 -17.58 -13.18
C GLU A 5 8.52 -16.19 -12.64
N ILE A 6 7.56 -15.27 -12.67
CA ILE A 6 7.72 -13.97 -12.04
C ILE A 6 7.62 -14.18 -10.54
N LEU A 7 8.73 -14.00 -9.82
CA LEU A 7 8.72 -13.99 -8.36
C LEU A 7 7.92 -12.78 -7.88
N ILE A 8 6.85 -13.05 -7.14
CA ILE A 8 5.98 -12.04 -6.54
C ILE A 8 6.15 -12.11 -5.02
N ILE A 9 6.61 -11.01 -4.44
CA ILE A 9 6.89 -10.89 -3.01
C ILE A 9 5.66 -10.38 -2.28
N ASP A 10 5.13 -11.18 -1.37
CA ASP A 10 4.07 -10.75 -0.46
C ASP A 10 4.67 -9.99 0.72
N ILE A 11 4.53 -8.66 0.70
CA ILE A 11 5.10 -7.78 1.72
C ILE A 11 4.54 -8.12 3.11
N GLU A 12 3.25 -8.42 3.22
CA GLU A 12 2.62 -8.70 4.50
C GLU A 12 3.26 -9.93 5.17
N VAL A 13 3.57 -10.96 4.37
CA VAL A 13 4.24 -12.18 4.86
C VAL A 13 5.64 -11.86 5.35
N TYR A 14 6.45 -11.16 4.55
CA TYR A 14 7.82 -10.81 4.92
C TYR A 14 7.89 -9.96 6.20
N VAL A 15 7.00 -8.97 6.36
CA VAL A 15 6.97 -8.13 7.56
C VAL A 15 6.50 -8.90 8.80
N LYS A 16 5.53 -9.82 8.65
CA LYS A 16 5.09 -10.71 9.76
C LYS A 16 6.23 -11.62 10.24
N GLU A 17 7.00 -12.17 9.30
CA GLU A 17 8.13 -13.06 9.57
C GLU A 17 9.39 -12.31 10.05
N ASN A 18 9.38 -10.97 10.09
CA ASN A 18 10.57 -10.13 10.35
C ASN A 18 11.72 -10.38 9.35
N ARG A 19 11.38 -10.58 8.07
CA ARG A 19 12.36 -10.81 7.00
C ARG A 19 12.56 -9.54 6.19
N GLU A 20 13.77 -9.37 5.68
CA GLU A 20 14.08 -8.29 4.75
C GLU A 20 13.39 -8.51 3.41
N ILE A 21 12.78 -7.45 2.87
CA ILE A 21 12.05 -7.50 1.62
C ILE A 21 13.06 -7.34 0.47
N PRO A 22 13.17 -8.32 -0.45
CA PRO A 22 14.14 -8.24 -1.54
C PRO A 22 13.75 -7.18 -2.57
N ARG A 23 14.75 -6.49 -3.11
CA ARG A 23 14.65 -5.44 -4.14
C ARG A 23 14.54 -6.01 -5.55
N GLY A 24 14.06 -5.21 -6.50
CA GLY A 24 14.00 -5.55 -7.93
C GLY A 24 12.94 -6.61 -8.29
N HIS A 25 11.92 -6.77 -7.45
CA HIS A 25 10.87 -7.76 -7.65
C HIS A 25 9.50 -7.12 -7.87
N HIS A 26 8.52 -7.96 -8.16
CA HIS A 26 7.13 -7.56 -8.10
C HIS A 26 6.64 -7.73 -6.67
N TYR A 27 5.79 -6.83 -6.20
CA TYR A 27 5.28 -6.83 -4.84
C TYR A 27 3.76 -7.01 -4.83
N LEU A 28 3.25 -7.66 -3.78
CA LEU A 28 1.85 -7.60 -3.40
C LEU A 28 1.71 -6.67 -2.20
N ILE A 29 1.05 -5.54 -2.43
CA ILE A 29 0.70 -4.58 -1.37
C ILE A 29 -0.75 -4.79 -0.96
N MET A 30 -1.06 -4.55 0.32
CA MET A 30 -2.44 -4.64 0.82
C MET A 30 -3.06 -3.25 0.95
N VAL A 31 -4.17 -3.00 0.27
CA VAL A 31 -4.99 -1.79 0.41
C VAL A 31 -6.44 -2.21 0.69
N ASP A 32 -7.06 -1.71 1.76
CA ASP A 32 -8.44 -2.05 2.15
C ASP A 32 -8.71 -3.58 2.21
N ARG A 33 -7.73 -4.34 2.70
CA ARG A 33 -7.74 -5.83 2.78
C ARG A 33 -7.70 -6.56 1.43
N GLN A 34 -7.50 -5.84 0.33
CA GLN A 34 -7.28 -6.41 -1.00
C GLN A 34 -5.81 -6.34 -1.37
N LYS A 35 -5.31 -7.35 -2.09
CA LYS A 35 -3.92 -7.41 -2.55
C LYS A 35 -3.82 -6.88 -3.97
N TYR A 36 -2.83 -6.01 -4.20
CA TYR A 36 -2.54 -5.42 -5.50
C TYR A 36 -1.10 -5.72 -5.90
N LYS A 37 -0.91 -6.19 -7.15
CA LYS A 37 0.42 -6.40 -7.72
C LYS A 37 0.99 -5.06 -8.18
N VAL A 38 2.22 -4.77 -7.80
CA VAL A 38 3.00 -3.61 -8.24
C VAL A 38 4.37 -4.07 -8.71
N GLU A 39 4.89 -3.43 -9.75
CA GLU A 39 6.19 -3.78 -10.35
C GLU A 39 7.31 -2.83 -9.90
N GLN A 40 6.95 -1.77 -9.18
CA GLN A 40 7.84 -0.73 -8.69
C GLN A 40 8.06 -0.91 -7.19
N GLU A 41 9.26 -0.55 -6.71
CA GLU A 41 9.62 -0.60 -5.28
C GLU A 41 8.96 0.50 -4.47
N CYS A 42 8.48 1.56 -5.12
CA CYS A 42 7.81 2.68 -4.49
C CYS A 42 6.63 3.15 -5.33
N LEU A 43 5.67 3.79 -4.66
CA LEU A 43 4.59 4.56 -5.28
C LEU A 43 4.28 5.78 -4.43
N THR A 44 3.79 6.83 -5.06
CA THR A 44 3.20 7.97 -4.36
C THR A 44 1.85 7.60 -3.74
N GLY A 45 1.41 8.33 -2.71
CA GLY A 45 0.08 8.14 -2.12
C GLY A 45 -1.06 8.24 -3.15
N ARG A 46 -0.93 9.14 -4.13
CA ARG A 46 -1.86 9.30 -5.25
C ARG A 46 -1.93 8.05 -6.13
N GLU A 47 -0.79 7.45 -6.44
CA GLU A 47 -0.73 6.23 -7.25
C GLU A 47 -1.34 5.04 -6.52
N ILE A 48 -1.08 4.90 -5.21
CA ILE A 48 -1.67 3.84 -4.38
C ILE A 48 -3.20 3.98 -4.34
N LEU A 49 -3.72 5.21 -4.19
CA LEU A 49 -5.17 5.46 -4.23
C LEU A 49 -5.77 5.07 -5.59
N LYS A 50 -5.14 5.49 -6.70
CA LYS A 50 -5.58 5.13 -8.05
C LYS A 50 -5.54 3.63 -8.29
N LEU A 51 -4.48 2.94 -7.83
CA LEU A 51 -4.33 1.49 -7.92
C LEU A 51 -5.48 0.77 -7.23
N ALA A 52 -5.95 1.29 -6.09
CA ALA A 52 -7.10 0.77 -5.35
C ALA A 52 -8.47 1.27 -5.87
N GLY A 53 -8.51 1.84 -7.09
CA GLY A 53 -9.75 2.31 -7.73
C GLY A 53 -10.34 3.58 -7.12
N LYS A 54 -9.59 4.31 -6.29
CA LYS A 54 -10.05 5.55 -5.63
C LYS A 54 -9.84 6.74 -6.57
N ASN A 55 -10.85 7.04 -7.38
CA ASN A 55 -10.82 8.10 -8.37
C ASN A 55 -12.09 9.00 -8.26
N PRO A 56 -11.96 10.33 -8.13
CA PRO A 56 -10.72 11.09 -7.98
C PRO A 56 -10.02 10.83 -6.63
N PRO A 57 -8.68 10.70 -6.59
CA PRO A 57 -7.94 10.40 -5.37
C PRO A 57 -8.10 11.49 -4.30
N GLU A 58 -8.39 12.73 -4.68
CA GLU A 58 -8.62 13.87 -3.78
C GLU A 58 -9.82 13.69 -2.85
N ARG A 59 -10.70 12.72 -3.12
CA ARG A 59 -11.84 12.38 -2.25
C ARG A 59 -11.49 11.35 -1.18
N PHE A 60 -10.23 10.94 -1.08
CA PHE A 60 -9.80 9.87 -0.19
C PHE A 60 -8.50 10.22 0.52
N GLN A 61 -8.45 10.01 1.83
CA GLN A 61 -7.21 9.98 2.59
C GLN A 61 -6.59 8.58 2.53
N LEU A 62 -5.28 8.51 2.34
CA LEU A 62 -4.49 7.29 2.48
C LEU A 62 -3.80 7.26 3.84
N ASN A 63 -3.92 6.13 4.53
CA ASN A 63 -3.22 5.86 5.77
C ASN A 63 -2.39 4.58 5.64
N GLN A 64 -1.18 4.61 6.14
CA GLN A 64 -0.30 3.45 6.28
C GLN A 64 -0.36 2.95 7.72
N ARG A 65 -0.61 1.66 7.90
CA ARG A 65 -0.56 0.97 9.17
C ARG A 65 0.75 0.19 9.27
N PHE A 66 1.45 0.40 10.39
CA PHE A 66 2.74 -0.21 10.73
C PHE A 66 2.60 -1.23 11.84
N LYS A 67 3.64 -2.06 11.96
CA LYS A 67 3.76 -3.10 12.99
C LYS A 67 3.67 -2.46 14.37
N GLY A 68 2.86 -3.04 15.24
CA GLY A 68 2.55 -2.44 16.55
C GLY A 68 1.38 -1.45 16.53
N GLY A 69 0.70 -1.29 15.39
CA GLY A 69 -0.57 -0.56 15.32
C GLY A 69 -0.46 0.95 15.09
N LYS A 70 0.76 1.47 14.92
CA LYS A 70 0.95 2.88 14.52
C LYS A 70 0.32 3.12 13.15
N VAL A 71 -0.47 4.18 13.03
CA VAL A 71 -1.08 4.61 11.77
C VAL A 71 -0.56 5.99 11.42
N VAL A 72 -0.11 6.18 10.19
CA VAL A 72 0.41 7.46 9.69
C VAL A 72 -0.30 7.81 8.39
N LYS A 73 -0.69 9.09 8.25
CA LYS A 73 -1.23 9.61 7.00
C LYS A 73 -0.13 9.67 5.94
N VAL A 74 -0.45 9.24 4.72
CA VAL A 74 0.41 9.38 3.54
C VAL A 74 -0.15 10.49 2.68
N ASN A 75 0.66 11.51 2.38
CA ASN A 75 0.23 12.60 1.50
C ASN A 75 0.21 12.14 0.02
N TYR A 76 -0.51 12.87 -0.84
CA TYR A 76 -0.68 12.47 -2.25
C TYR A 76 0.64 12.35 -3.01
N ASP A 77 1.56 13.29 -2.79
CA ASP A 77 2.86 13.33 -3.47
C ASP A 77 3.98 12.72 -2.60
N GLN A 78 3.64 12.16 -1.44
CA GLN A 78 4.60 11.43 -0.63
C GLN A 78 4.87 10.06 -1.25
N GLU A 79 6.14 9.80 -1.53
CA GLU A 79 6.62 8.49 -1.95
C GLU A 79 6.65 7.51 -0.76
N VAL A 80 6.19 6.29 -0.98
CA VAL A 80 6.25 5.19 -0.02
C VAL A 80 7.05 4.04 -0.62
N SER A 81 8.12 3.66 0.06
CA SER A 81 8.93 2.50 -0.30
C SER A 81 8.34 1.22 0.26
N PHE A 82 8.20 0.19 -0.56
CA PHE A 82 7.68 -1.13 -0.22
C PHE A 82 8.74 -2.06 0.36
N VAL A 83 10.01 -1.69 0.25
CA VAL A 83 11.14 -2.48 0.77
C VAL A 83 11.64 -1.96 2.12
N GLU A 84 11.06 -0.85 2.60
CA GLU A 84 11.33 -0.35 3.94
C GLU A 84 10.54 -1.12 5.01
N PRO A 85 11.14 -1.38 6.18
CA PRO A 85 10.47 -2.09 7.25
C PRO A 85 9.24 -1.33 7.74
N GLY A 86 8.15 -2.06 7.93
CA GLY A 86 6.93 -1.54 8.54
C GLY A 86 5.82 -1.14 7.57
N VAL A 87 5.99 -1.32 6.26
CA VAL A 87 4.89 -1.19 5.29
C VAL A 87 4.01 -2.43 5.37
N GLU A 88 2.98 -2.41 6.21
CA GLU A 88 2.14 -3.60 6.38
C GLU A 88 0.90 -3.53 5.51
N LYS A 89 0.16 -2.42 5.63
CA LYS A 89 -1.18 -2.26 5.05
C LYS A 89 -1.48 -0.79 4.81
N PHE A 90 -2.22 -0.54 3.74
CA PHE A 90 -2.84 0.74 3.48
C PHE A 90 -4.35 0.67 3.73
N MET A 91 -4.89 1.78 4.18
CA MET A 91 -6.32 1.97 4.43
C MET A 91 -6.74 3.29 3.80
N THR A 92 -7.90 3.30 3.16
CA THR A 92 -8.48 4.51 2.57
C THR A 92 -9.66 5.00 3.39
N ILE A 93 -9.79 6.32 3.54
CA ILE A 93 -10.92 6.96 4.23
C ILE A 93 -11.54 7.98 3.26
N PRO A 94 -12.84 7.89 2.94
CA PRO A 94 -13.52 8.92 2.16
C PRO A 94 -13.50 10.27 2.90
N LEU A 95 -13.12 11.35 2.22
CA LEU A 95 -13.08 12.70 2.78
C LEU A 95 -14.45 13.39 2.78
N ASP A 96 -15.40 12.90 1.98
CA ASP A 96 -16.79 13.37 1.91
C ASP A 96 -17.66 12.96 3.11
N GLN A 97 -17.09 12.30 4.12
CA GLN A 97 -17.81 11.95 5.33
C GLN A 97 -17.71 13.08 6.36
N THR A 98 -18.59 14.09 6.23
CA THR A 98 -19.06 14.79 7.42
C THR A 98 -19.95 13.82 8.21
N GLU A 99 -19.37 13.10 9.17
CA GLU A 99 -20.17 12.55 10.27
C GLU A 99 -20.67 13.73 11.12
N GLY A 100 -21.81 14.27 10.70
CA GLY A 100 -22.55 15.30 11.41
C GLY A 100 -24.03 15.11 11.15
N GLY A 101 -24.71 14.35 12.01
CA GLY A 101 -26.18 14.43 12.11
C GLY A 101 -26.91 13.15 12.49
N LYS A 102 -26.73 12.63 13.70
CA LYS A 102 -27.79 12.54 14.71
C LYS A 102 -27.27 12.05 16.06
#